data_AF-A0A930HQD8-F1
#
_entry.id   AF-A0A930HQD8-F1
#
_cell.length_a   1.000
_cell.length_b   1.000
_cell.length_c   1.000
_cell.angle_alpha   90.00
_cell.angle_beta   90.00
_cell.angle_gamma   90.00
#
_symmetry.space_group_name_H-M   'P 1'
#
loop_
_entity.id
_entity.type
_entity.pdbx_description
1 polymer ?
#
loop_
_entity_poly.entity_id
_entity_poly.type
_entity_poly.pdbx_seq_one_letter_code
_entity_poly.pdbx_strand_id
1 'polypeptide(L)'
;SGRERILAFARASEEGLYLVLANFSSEQVDIALPLPAEFFAATGITEGTAFRAADQLTGAVDFLCLTTLAPLRLSLAPHGLQILRLTAV
;
A
#
# COMPACT_ATOMS: atom_id res chain seq x y z
N SER A 1 -4.60 1.01 -26.15
CA SER A 1 -5.41 1.20 -24.92
C SER A 1 -4.55 0.82 -23.71
N GLY A 2 -3.74 1.77 -23.21
CA GLY A 2 -2.67 1.54 -22.24
C GLY A 2 -2.91 2.14 -20.85
N ARG A 3 -4.16 2.42 -20.49
CA ARG A 3 -4.60 2.98 -19.20
C ARG A 3 -5.71 2.06 -18.71
N GLU A 4 -5.69 1.33 -17.61
CA GLU A 4 -4.82 1.26 -16.43
C GLU A 4 -4.62 -0.22 -16.14
N ARG A 5 -3.39 -0.74 -16.24
CA ARG A 5 -3.09 -2.15 -15.91
C ARG A 5 -2.68 -2.32 -14.45
N ILE A 6 -2.84 -1.29 -13.63
CA ILE A 6 -2.41 -1.25 -12.24
C ILE A 6 -3.56 -0.66 -11.44
N LEU A 7 -3.90 -1.32 -10.34
CA LEU A 7 -4.81 -0.81 -9.34
C LEU A 7 -4.03 -0.74 -8.03
N ALA A 8 -4.02 0.43 -7.41
CA ALA A 8 -3.33 0.67 -6.15
C ALA A 8 -4.13 1.66 -5.31
N PHE A 9 -4.61 1.23 -4.15
CA PHE A 9 -5.32 2.13 -3.24
C PHE A 9 -5.13 1.70 -1.79
N ALA A 10 -5.31 2.67 -0.90
CA ALA A 10 -5.38 2.43 0.54
C ALA A 10 -6.85 2.45 0.98
N ARG A 11 -7.22 1.56 1.90
CA ARG A 11 -8.55 1.48 2.48
C ARG A 11 -8.47 1.33 4.00
N ALA A 12 -9.05 2.27 4.72
CA ALA A 12 -9.26 2.13 6.16
C ALA A 12 -10.50 1.27 6.44
N SER A 13 -10.45 0.52 7.54
CA SER A 13 -11.53 -0.29 8.08
C SER A 13 -11.40 -0.36 9.60
N GLU A 14 -12.39 -0.94 10.28
CA GLU A 14 -12.34 -1.19 11.72
C GLU A 14 -11.16 -2.09 12.13
N GLU A 15 -10.73 -2.99 11.23
CA GLU A 15 -9.61 -3.91 11.48
C GLU A 15 -8.23 -3.29 11.18
N GLY A 16 -8.20 -2.06 10.68
CA GLY A 16 -6.97 -1.35 10.35
C GLY A 16 -6.90 -0.86 8.90
N LEU A 17 -5.71 -0.43 8.52
CA LEU A 17 -5.42 0.12 7.20
C LEU A 17 -4.94 -0.98 6.27
N TYR A 18 -5.54 -1.08 5.09
CA TYR A 18 -5.18 -2.01 4.05
C TYR A 18 -4.59 -1.28 2.84
N LEU A 19 -3.52 -1.81 2.27
CA LEU A 19 -3.02 -1.44 0.95
C LEU A 19 -3.35 -2.57 -0.02
N VAL A 20 -4.06 -2.25 -1.10
CA VAL A 20 -4.47 -3.22 -2.12
C VAL A 20 -3.82 -2.84 -3.43
N LEU A 21 -2.99 -3.75 -3.95
CA LEU A 21 -2.22 -3.56 -5.19
C LEU A 21 -2.46 -4.72 -6.13
N ALA A 22 -2.80 -4.43 -7.38
CA ALA A 22 -2.94 -5.42 -8.43
C ALA A 22 -2.22 -4.94 -9.69
N ASN A 23 -1.36 -5.79 -10.25
CA ASN A 23 -0.68 -5.59 -11.51
C ASN A 23 -1.29 -6.53 -12.54
N PHE A 24 -2.05 -6.01 -13.48
CA PHE A 24 -2.64 -6.75 -14.60
C PHE A 24 -1.73 -6.80 -15.84
N SER A 25 -0.54 -6.22 -15.76
CA SER A 25 0.43 -6.28 -16.85
C SER A 25 1.27 -7.56 -16.80
N SER A 26 1.87 -7.89 -17.94
CA SER A 26 2.84 -8.99 -18.09
C SER A 26 4.25 -8.60 -17.66
N GLU A 27 4.46 -7.39 -17.15
CA GLU A 27 5.76 -6.86 -16.74
C GLU A 27 5.76 -6.59 -15.23
N GLN A 28 6.95 -6.59 -14.61
CA GLN A 28 7.07 -6.09 -13.25
C GLN A 28 6.81 -4.60 -13.23
N VAL A 29 6.12 -4.13 -12.19
CA VAL A 29 5.76 -2.73 -12.03
C VAL A 29 6.22 -2.22 -10.68
N ASP A 30 6.83 -1.04 -10.68
CA ASP A 30 7.03 -0.23 -9.48
C ASP A 30 5.87 0.74 -9.33
N ILE A 31 5.16 0.62 -8.21
CA ILE A 31 3.99 1.41 -7.86
C ILE A 31 4.43 2.49 -6.88
N ALA A 32 4.13 3.74 -7.20
CA ALA A 32 4.26 4.86 -6.29
C ALA A 32 2.88 5.27 -5.80
N LEU A 33 2.57 5.00 -4.53
CA LEU A 33 1.32 5.37 -3.90
C LEU A 33 1.51 6.69 -3.13
N PRO A 34 1.02 7.83 -3.65
CA PRO A 34 1.08 9.09 -2.94
C PRO A 34 0.16 9.06 -1.72
N LEU A 35 0.65 9.56 -0.60
CA LEU A 35 -0.09 9.67 0.65
C LEU A 35 -0.12 11.16 1.04
N PRO A 36 -1.08 11.93 0.52
CA PRO A 36 -1.14 13.35 0.77
C PRO A 36 -1.69 13.64 2.18
N ALA A 37 -1.61 14.88 2.64
CA ALA A 37 -2.00 15.24 4.02
C ALA A 37 -3.46 14.85 4.36
N GLU A 38 -4.35 14.88 3.38
CA GLU A 38 -5.76 14.50 3.52
C GLU A 38 -5.92 13.02 3.89
N PHE A 39 -5.00 12.15 3.45
CA PHE A 39 -4.99 10.74 3.83
C PHE A 39 -4.76 10.57 5.33
N PHE A 40 -3.77 11.27 5.88
CA PHE A 40 -3.46 11.22 7.31
C PHE A 40 -4.59 11.83 8.15
N ALA A 41 -5.17 12.94 7.69
CA ALA A 41 -6.32 13.56 8.35
C ALA A 41 -7.55 12.63 8.36
N ALA A 42 -7.84 11.94 7.25
CA ALA A 42 -8.98 11.03 7.14
C ALA A 42 -8.80 9.71 7.92
N THR A 43 -7.56 9.24 8.06
CA THR A 43 -7.24 7.98 8.75
C THR A 43 -6.91 8.15 10.23
N GLY A 44 -6.60 9.37 10.67
CA GLY A 44 -6.11 9.66 12.02
C GLY A 44 -4.69 9.15 12.28
N ILE A 45 -3.99 8.65 11.25
CA ILE A 45 -2.63 8.15 11.37
C ILE A 45 -1.67 9.32 11.60
N THR A 46 -0.80 9.20 12.60
CA THR A 46 0.31 10.14 12.77
C THR A 46 1.42 9.83 11.77
N GLU A 47 1.92 10.85 11.09
CA GLU A 47 3.02 10.70 10.14
C GLU A 47 4.27 10.11 10.82
N GLY A 48 4.96 9.20 10.14
CA GLY A 48 6.14 8.52 10.69
C GLY A 48 5.83 7.36 11.66
N THR A 49 4.55 7.07 11.93
CA THR A 49 4.16 5.87 12.67
C THR A 49 4.76 4.62 12.02
N ALA A 50 5.38 3.76 12.83
CA ALA A 50 5.87 2.47 12.38
C ALA A 50 4.71 1.50 12.25
N PHE A 51 4.64 0.80 11.12
CA PHE A 51 3.64 -0.23 10.86
C PHE A 51 4.32 -1.57 10.59
N ARG A 52 3.75 -2.61 11.19
CA ARG A 52 3.92 -3.98 10.69
C ARG A 52 3.00 -4.17 9.50
N ALA A 53 3.57 -4.46 8.34
CA ALA A 53 2.85 -4.73 7.09
C ALA A 53 2.80 -6.24 6.85
N ALA A 54 1.62 -6.85 6.98
CA ALA A 54 1.43 -8.27 6.74
C ALA A 54 0.69 -8.52 5.43
N ASP A 55 1.33 -9.26 4.51
CA ASP A 55 0.69 -9.75 3.31
C ASP A 55 -0.36 -10.81 3.66
N GLN A 56 -1.62 -10.52 3.35
CA GLN A 56 -2.75 -11.37 3.69
C GLN A 56 -2.83 -12.64 2.83
N LEU A 57 -2.12 -12.70 1.70
CA LEU A 57 -2.13 -13.86 0.80
C LEU A 57 -0.99 -14.83 1.13
N THR A 58 0.17 -14.31 1.52
CA THR A 58 1.38 -15.12 1.74
C THR A 58 1.77 -15.25 3.21
N GLY A 59 1.26 -14.38 4.08
CA GLY A 59 1.68 -14.27 5.48
C GLY A 59 3.04 -13.60 5.66
N ALA A 60 3.70 -13.17 4.57
CA ALA A 60 4.95 -12.43 4.65
C ALA A 60 4.79 -11.13 5.44
N VAL A 61 5.84 -10.73 6.15
CA VAL A 61 5.83 -9.57 7.05
C VAL A 61 6.97 -8.66 6.70
N ASP A 62 6.67 -7.37 6.61
CA ASP A 62 7.62 -6.29 6.48
C ASP A 62 7.28 -5.15 7.46
N PHE A 63 8.13 -4.12 7.51
CA PHE A 63 7.95 -2.95 8.34
C PHE A 63 8.15 -1.68 7.51
N LEU A 64 7.23 -0.73 7.67
CA LEU A 64 7.27 0.52 6.93
C LEU A 64 6.73 1.67 7.78
N CYS A 65 7.05 2.91 7.37
CA CYS A 65 6.42 4.11 7.88
C CYS A 65 5.79 4.88 6.72
N LEU A 66 4.74 5.64 7.02
CA LEU A 66 4.03 6.45 6.04
C LEU A 66 4.38 7.93 6.23
N THR A 67 4.65 8.63 5.14
CA THR A 67 5.02 10.05 5.14
C THR A 67 4.38 10.81 3.98
N THR A 68 4.14 12.09 4.16
CA THR A 68 3.76 13.03 3.10
C THR A 68 4.96 13.45 2.25
N LEU A 69 6.19 13.26 2.75
CA LEU A 69 7.42 13.70 2.10
C LEU A 69 7.82 12.86 0.88
N ALA A 70 7.36 11.61 0.80
CA ALA A 70 7.65 10.71 -0.31
C ALA A 70 6.51 9.70 -0.52
N PRO A 71 6.19 9.31 -1.76
CA PRO A 71 5.22 8.25 -2.03
C PRO A 71 5.75 6.91 -1.49
N LEU A 72 4.82 6.08 -0.98
CA LEU A 72 5.14 4.70 -0.66
C LEU A 72 5.44 3.95 -1.96
N ARG A 73 6.62 3.34 -2.04
CA ARG A 73 7.06 2.57 -3.21
C ARG A 73 6.96 1.08 -2.95
N LEU A 74 6.31 0.38 -3.87
CA LEU A 74 6.09 -1.06 -3.80
C LEU A 74 6.33 -1.66 -5.18
N SER A 75 6.99 -2.81 -5.25
CA SER A 75 7.21 -3.53 -6.52
C SER A 75 6.30 -4.74 -6.58
N LEU A 76 5.61 -4.92 -7.70
CA LEU A 76 4.67 -6.02 -7.88
C LEU A 76 5.00 -6.81 -9.15
N ALA A 77 5.10 -8.13 -9.00
CA ALA A 77 5.35 -9.06 -10.10
C ALA A 77 4.26 -8.98 -11.18
N PRO A 78 4.55 -9.43 -12.43
CA PRO A 78 3.53 -9.60 -13.46
C PRO A 78 2.31 -10.36 -12.96
N HIS A 79 1.10 -9.88 -13.29
CA HIS A 79 -0.16 -10.50 -12.87
C HIS A 79 -0.32 -10.70 -11.35
N GLY A 80 0.46 -9.98 -10.54
CA GLY A 80 0.48 -10.10 -9.08
C GLY A 80 -0.68 -9.37 -8.41
N LEU A 81 -1.13 -9.92 -7.27
CA LEU A 81 -2.01 -9.28 -6.30
C LEU A 81 -1.30 -9.27 -4.96
N GLN A 82 -1.33 -8.13 -4.27
CA GLN A 82 -0.83 -8.00 -2.91
C GLN A 82 -1.83 -7.21 -2.07
N ILE A 83 -2.12 -7.75 -0.88
CA ILE A 83 -3.00 -7.11 0.11
C ILE A 83 -2.20 -7.02 1.41
N LEU A 84 -1.74 -5.82 1.75
CA LEU A 84 -1.00 -5.58 2.99
C LEU A 84 -1.96 -5.04 4.04
N ARG A 85 -2.05 -5.71 5.19
CA ARG A 85 -2.66 -5.14 6.40
C ARG A 85 -1.59 -4.44 7.21
N LEU A 86 -1.79 -3.16 7.50
CA LEU A 86 -0.91 -2.35 8.31
C LEU A 86 -1.46 -2.29 9.74
N THR A 87 -0.62 -2.65 10.71
CA THR A 87 -0.92 -2.54 12.15
C THR A 87 0.17 -1.70 12.80
N ALA A 88 -0.21 -0.64 13.52
CA ALA A 88 0.74 0.21 14.22
C ALA A 88 1.50 -0.61 15.28
N VAL A 89 2.79 -0.31 15.44
CA VAL A 89 3.70 -0.96 16.39
C VAL A 89 4.00 -0.03 17.56
#